data_AF-A0A9E0YBG2-F1
#
_entry.id   AF-A0A9E0YBG2-F1
#
_cell.length_a   1.000
_cell.length_b   1.000
_cell.length_c   1.000
_cell.angle_alpha   90.00
_cell.angle_beta   90.00
_cell.angle_gamma   90.00
#
_symmetry.space_group_name_H-M   'P 1'
#
loop_
_entity.id
_entity.type
_entity.pdbx_description
1 polymer ?
#
loop_
_entity_poly.entity_id
_entity_poly.type
_entity_poly.pdbx_seq_one_letter_code
_entity_poly.pdbx_strand_id
1 'polypeptide(L)' 'MPIEETRLTTEVSSTRELNKYLKEGWILILSYVKHLSDSQQPRFVLAWQKEDKPVRPELLDEWDLHELDRSRSG' A
#
# COMPACT_ATOMS: atom_id res chain seq x y z
N MET A 1 19.80 3.38 -1.80
CA MET A 1 18.98 4.53 -2.23
C MET A 1 18.79 5.45 -1.03
N PRO A 2 19.12 6.74 -1.16
CA PRO A 2 18.96 7.73 -0.09
C PRO A 2 17.49 8.09 0.15
N ILE A 3 17.08 8.27 1.40
CA ILE A 3 15.71 8.69 1.75
C ILE A 3 15.47 10.14 1.34
N GLU A 4 16.54 10.91 1.18
CA GLU A 4 16.60 12.31 0.77
C GLU A 4 16.00 12.55 -0.63
N GLU A 5 15.93 11.53 -1.48
CA GLU A 5 15.27 11.57 -2.80
C GLU A 5 13.74 11.38 -2.73
N THR A 6 13.19 11.20 -1.53
CA THR A 6 11.75 10.97 -1.33
C THR A 6 10.96 12.26 -1.57
N ARG A 7 10.15 12.27 -2.62
CA ARG A 7 9.27 13.41 -2.97
C ARG A 7 7.88 13.29 -2.36
N LEU A 8 7.37 12.06 -2.25
CA LEU A 8 6.05 11.79 -1.71
C LEU A 8 6.04 10.44 -0.99
N THR A 9 5.28 10.35 0.10
CA THR A 9 5.04 9.10 0.81
C THR A 9 3.55 8.75 0.85
N THR A 10 3.26 7.46 1.02
CA THR A 10 1.91 6.95 1.30
C THR A 10 2.00 5.74 2.22
N GLU A 11 0.94 5.49 3.00
CA GLU A 11 0.83 4.33 3.89
C GLU A 11 -0.34 3.45 3.44
N VAL A 12 -0.10 2.14 3.36
CA VAL A 12 -1.14 1.14 3.07
C VAL A 12 -1.13 0.05 4.13
N SER A 13 -2.28 -0.61 4.29
CA SER A 13 -2.52 -1.56 5.39
C SER A 13 -2.57 -3.02 4.95
N SER A 14 -2.58 -3.27 3.64
CA SER A 14 -2.67 -4.62 3.09
C SER A 14 -1.57 -4.90 2.08
N THR A 15 -1.13 -6.17 2.02
CA THR A 15 -0.18 -6.65 1.01
C THR A 15 -0.73 -6.47 -0.42
N ARG A 16 -2.06 -6.50 -0.59
CA ARG A 16 -2.71 -6.28 -1.89
C ARG A 16 -2.50 -4.86 -2.39
N GLU A 17 -2.76 -3.86 -1.55
CA GLU A 17 -2.53 -2.45 -1.89
C GLU A 17 -1.04 -2.19 -2.10
N LEU A 18 -0.19 -2.71 -1.21
CA LEU A 18 1.27 -2.64 -1.36
C LEU A 18 1.70 -3.09 -2.75
N ASN A 19 1.26 -4.27 -3.18
CA ASN A 19 1.62 -4.82 -4.48
C ASN A 19 1.11 -3.96 -5.66
N LYS A 20 -0.04 -3.29 -5.53
CA LYS A 20 -0.50 -2.34 -6.55
C LYS A 20 0.46 -1.16 -6.67
N TYR A 21 0.85 -0.54 -5.55
CA TYR A 21 1.80 0.58 -5.56
C TYR A 21 3.19 0.18 -6.08
N LEU A 22 3.69 -0.99 -5.68
CA LEU A 22 4.99 -1.49 -6.17
C LEU A 22 5.00 -1.68 -7.69
N LYS A 23 3.88 -2.14 -8.28
CA LYS A 23 3.75 -2.28 -9.74
C LYS A 23 3.79 -0.93 -10.46
N GLU A 24 3.26 0.13 -9.86
CA GLU A 24 3.34 1.49 -10.40
C GLU A 24 4.75 2.12 -10.23
N GLY A 25 5.68 1.42 -9.57
CA GLY A 25 7.07 1.85 -9.41
C GLY A 25 7.34 2.65 -8.14
N TRP A 26 6.45 2.56 -7.14
CA TRP A 26 6.74 3.01 -5.79
C TRP A 26 7.74 2.08 -5.10
N ILE A 27 8.43 2.60 -4.10
CA ILE A 27 9.48 1.87 -3.37
C ILE A 27 9.06 1.71 -1.92
N LEU A 28 9.09 0.49 -1.39
CA LEU A 28 8.84 0.22 0.03
C LEU A 28 10.05 0.72 0.84
N ILE A 29 9.81 1.64 1.78
CA ILE A 29 10.86 2.24 2.60
C ILE A 29 10.76 1.88 4.09
N LEU A 30 9.56 1.52 4.55
CA LEU A 30 9.34 1.07 5.93
C LEU A 30 8.19 0.07 5.97
N SER A 31 8.38 -1.00 6.73
CA SER A 31 7.33 -1.94 7.11
C SER A 31 7.31 -2.03 8.62
N TYR A 32 6.14 -1.83 9.23
CA TYR A 32 5.98 -1.89 10.68
C TYR A 32 4.63 -2.48 11.05
N VAL A 33 4.46 -2.84 12.32
CA VAL A 33 3.19 -3.32 12.86
C VAL A 33 2.61 -2.24 13.74
N LYS A 34 1.37 -1.83 13.46
CA LYS A 34 0.60 -0.97 14.35
C LYS A 34 -0.20 -1.85 15.30
N HIS A 35 0.06 -1.71 16.58
CA HIS A 35 -0.71 -2.35 17.64
C HIS A 35 -1.92 -1.48 17.97
N LEU A 36 -3.12 -2.00 17.71
CA LEU A 36 -4.40 -1.37 18.07
C LEU A 36 -5.15 -2.35 18.96
N SER A 37 -5.16 -2.04 20.26
CA SER A 37 -5.62 -2.93 21.34
C SER A 37 -5.13 -4.36 21.17
N ASP A 38 -6.00 -5.23 20.67
CA ASP A 38 -5.81 -6.69 20.54
C ASP A 38 -5.48 -7.12 19.10
N SER A 39 -5.33 -6.16 18.18
CA SER A 39 -5.03 -6.43 16.77
C SER A 39 -3.63 -5.94 16.39
N GLN A 40 -2.94 -6.77 15.60
CA GLN A 40 -1.72 -6.40 14.91
C GLN A 40 -2.06 -6.12 13.45
N GLN A 41 -1.92 -4.86 13.04
CA GLN A 41 -2.15 -4.49 11.65
C GLN A 41 -0.83 -4.13 10.98
N PRO A 42 -0.42 -4.83 9.91
CA PRO A 42 0.75 -4.43 9.15
C PRO A 42 0.51 -3.05 8.54
N ARG A 43 1.58 -2.28 8.43
CA ARG A 43 1.64 -0.99 7.76
C ARG A 43 2.87 -0.93 6.88
N PHE A 44 2.65 -0.48 5.66
CA PHE A 44 3.69 -0.35 4.65
C PHE A 44 3.76 1.10 4.20
N VAL A 45 4.93 1.72 4.37
CA VAL A 45 5.20 3.08 3.90
C VAL A 45 5.97 2.99 2.60
N LEU A 46 5.39 3.60 1.56
CA LEU A 46 5.92 3.64 0.21
C LEU A 46 6.37 5.06 -0.13
N ALA A 47 7.46 5.17 -0.87
CA ALA A 47 8.00 6.41 -1.37
C ALA A 47 7.93 6.47 -2.90
N TRP A 48 7.58 7.65 -3.42
CA TRP A 48 7.83 8.03 -4.81
C TRP A 48 9.10 8.86 -4.88
N GLN A 49 10.07 8.37 -5.64
CA GLN A 49 11.40 8.98 -5.78
C GLN A 49 11.71 9.38 -7.22
N LYS A 50 10.82 9.08 -8.16
CA LYS A 50 10.99 9.47 -9.57
C LYS A 50 10.65 10.93 -9.78
N GLU A 51 11.14 11.49 -10.89
CA GLU A 51 10.99 12.91 -11.16
C GLU A 51 9.57 13.32 -11.59
N ASP A 52 8.90 12.38 -12.24
CA ASP A 52 7.57 12.52 -12.79
C ASP A 52 6.48 12.48 -11.71
N LYS A 53 5.25 12.75 -12.15
CA LYS A 53 4.09 12.77 -11.26
C LYS A 53 3.83 11.35 -10.73
N PRO A 54 3.63 11.17 -9.42
CA PRO A 54 3.31 9.87 -8.83
C PRO A 54 2.03 9.28 -9.40
N VAL A 55 2.11 8.03 -9.84
CA VAL A 55 0.97 7.24 -10.29
C VAL A 55 0.35 6.55 -9.07
N ARG A 56 -0.91 6.88 -8.75
CA ARG A 56 -1.62 6.24 -7.64
C ARG A 56 -2.54 5.16 -8.21
N PRO A 57 -2.41 3.89 -7.79
CA PRO A 57 -3.30 2.84 -8.25
C PRO A 57 -4.71 3.04 -7.69
N GLU A 58 -5.70 2.57 -8.43
CA GLU A 58 -7.06 2.46 -7.92
C GLU A 58 -7.11 1.37 -6.84
N LEU A 59 -7.53 1.76 -5.64
CA LEU A 59 -7.74 0.85 -4.53
C LEU A 59 -9.21 0.45 -4.51
N LEU A 60 -9.45 -0.81 -4.17
CA LEU A 60 -10.83 -1.28 -4.00
C LEU A 60 -11.31 -0.81 -2.64
N ASP A 61 -12.55 -0.35 -2.58
CA ASP A 61 -13.19 -0.05 -1.31
C ASP A 61 -13.61 -1.34 -0.56
N GLU A 62 -14.21 -1.15 0.61
CA GLU A 62 -14.67 -2.28 1.44
C GLU A 62 -15.75 -3.11 0.74
N TRP A 63 -16.60 -2.47 -0.07
CA TRP A 63 -17.67 -3.15 -0.78
C TRP A 63 -17.11 -4.04 -1.90
N ASP A 64 -16.22 -3.49 -2.73
CA ASP A 64 -15.51 -4.21 -3.79
C ASP A 64 -14.73 -5.42 -3.25
N LEU A 65 -14.14 -5.27 -2.06
CA LEU A 65 -13.45 -6.35 -1.35
C LEU A 65 -14.39 -7.49 -0.98
N HIS A 66 -15.54 -7.18 -0.41
CA HIS A 66 -16.53 -8.17 0.00
C HIS A 66 -17.09 -8.97 -1.18
N GLU A 67 -17.31 -8.33 -2.33
CA GLU A 67 -17.78 -9.02 -3.54
C GLU A 67 -16.71 -9.95 -4.13
N LEU A 68 -15.43 -9.57 -4.08
CA LEU A 68 -14.34 -10.46 -4.49
C LEU A 68 -14.28 -11.72 -3.62
N ASP A 69 -14.39 -11.59 -2.30
CA ASP A 69 -14.36 -12.74 -1.39
C ASP A 69 -15.55 -13.69 -1.62
N ARG A 70 -16.73 -13.14 -1.92
CA ARG A 70 -17.91 -13.92 -2.32
C ARG A 70 -17.67 -14.70 -3.61
N SER A 71 -17.08 -14.06 -4.63
CA SER A 71 -16.83 -14.70 -5.93
C SER A 71 -15.80 -15.82 -5.89
N ARG A 72 -14.91 -15.84 -4.88
CA ARG A 72 -13.88 -16.88 -4.71
C ARG A 72 -14.33 -18.08 -3.88
N SER A 73 -15.49 -17.96 -3.22
CA SER A 73 -16.02 -18.95 -2.27
C SER A 73 -17.18 -19.77 -2.83
N GLY A 74 -17.55 -19.56 -4.11
CA GLY A 74 -18.55 -20.34 -4.85
C GLY A 74 -17.91 -21.15 -5.96
#